data_AF-A0A4V5UTM7-F1
#
_entry.id   AF-A0A4V5UTM7-F1
#
_cell.length_a   1.000
_cell.length_b   1.000
_cell.length_c   1.000
_cell.angle_alpha   90.00
_cell.angle_beta   90.00
_cell.angle_gamma   90.00
#
_symmetry.space_group_name_H-M   'P 1'
#
loop_
_entity.id
_entity.type
_entity.pdbx_description
1 polymer ?
#
loop_
_entity_poly.entity_id
_entity_poly.type
_entity_poly.pdbx_seq_one_letter_code
_entity_poly.pdbx_strand_id
1 'polypeptide(L)'
;KELQQTQHIESHTHVVSLEEIPVERNLAQLTGWREGAPVWRLVRQREIEGEVDILDIDYLIKEIVPELPKHRAEDSIFDYLENDLGLAISYAQKEITVEPLTEMDKQLIGEVEGNHVVVVRSIMNLEDTRCFGYTESRHRLNKFKFVEFARRRKL
;
A
#
# COMPACT_ATOMS: atom_id res chain seq x y z
N LYS A 1 -9.99 -1.54 -7.87
CA LYS A 1 -10.68 -1.87 -9.14
C LYS A 1 -9.98 -2.93 -10.00
N GLU A 2 -8.64 -3.02 -10.03
CA GLU A 2 -7.95 -4.06 -10.85
C GLU A 2 -8.30 -5.51 -10.47
N LEU A 3 -8.37 -5.83 -9.17
CA LEU A 3 -8.83 -7.15 -8.67
C LEU A 3 -10.32 -7.41 -8.99
N GLN A 4 -11.16 -6.39 -8.87
CA GLN A 4 -12.60 -6.46 -9.12
C GLN A 4 -12.91 -6.76 -10.60
N GLN A 5 -12.20 -6.12 -11.53
CA GLN A 5 -12.41 -6.31 -12.97
C GLN A 5 -12.03 -7.72 -13.45
N THR A 6 -11.10 -8.38 -12.75
CA THR A 6 -10.57 -9.68 -13.18
C THR A 6 -11.32 -10.85 -12.55
N GLN A 7 -11.96 -10.66 -11.38
CA GLN A 7 -12.54 -11.77 -10.59
C GLN A 7 -14.00 -11.60 -10.16
N HIS A 8 -14.69 -10.50 -10.50
CA HIS A 8 -16.09 -10.23 -10.07
C HIS A 8 -16.27 -10.27 -8.54
N ILE A 9 -15.22 -9.97 -7.79
CA ILE A 9 -15.27 -9.88 -6.33
C ILE A 9 -15.73 -8.47 -5.97
N GLU A 10 -16.83 -8.37 -5.23
CA GLU A 10 -17.27 -7.09 -4.68
C GLU A 10 -16.27 -6.61 -3.63
N SER A 11 -15.68 -5.44 -3.87
CA SER A 11 -14.69 -4.86 -2.97
C SER A 11 -14.89 -3.36 -2.85
N HIS A 12 -14.86 -2.89 -1.60
CA HIS A 12 -15.03 -1.49 -1.23
C HIS A 12 -13.78 -1.01 -0.50
N THR A 13 -13.33 0.21 -0.77
CA THR A 13 -12.18 0.81 -0.09
C THR A 13 -12.64 1.99 0.74
N HIS A 14 -12.29 1.99 2.03
CA HIS A 14 -12.62 3.05 2.96
C HIS A 14 -11.35 3.72 3.46
N VAL A 15 -11.26 5.05 3.34
CA VAL A 15 -10.15 5.82 3.92
C VAL A 15 -10.41 6.02 5.41
N VAL A 16 -9.58 5.38 6.23
CA VAL A 16 -9.60 5.47 7.69
C VAL A 16 -8.96 6.78 8.13
N SER A 17 -7.78 7.08 7.62
CA SER A 17 -7.09 8.35 7.89
C SER A 17 -6.25 8.77 6.70
N LEU A 18 -6.09 10.09 6.54
CA LEU A 18 -5.20 10.71 5.59
C LEU A 18 -4.59 11.94 6.24
N GLU A 19 -3.30 11.86 6.51
CA GLU A 19 -2.59 12.84 7.31
C GLU A 19 -1.26 13.19 6.66
N GLU A 20 -0.78 14.42 6.89
CA GLU A 20 0.58 14.80 6.59
C GLU A 20 1.44 14.60 7.83
N ILE A 21 2.51 13.82 7.70
CA ILE A 21 3.44 13.55 8.80
C ILE A 21 4.89 13.75 8.34
N PRO A 22 5.83 14.03 9.24
CA PRO A 22 7.25 14.03 8.90
C PRO A 22 7.76 12.60 8.70
N VAL A 23 8.69 12.41 7.77
CA VAL A 23 9.45 11.16 7.62
C VAL A 23 10.25 10.89 8.89
N GLU A 24 9.94 9.78 9.56
CA GLU A 24 10.73 9.29 10.69
C GLU A 24 12.00 8.56 10.24
N ARG A 25 12.96 8.41 11.15
CA ARG A 25 14.26 7.78 10.88
C ARG A 25 14.15 6.40 10.20
N ASN A 26 13.25 5.54 10.65
CA ASN A 26 13.10 4.19 10.09
C ASN A 26 12.61 4.25 8.64
N LEU A 27 11.62 5.10 8.35
CA LEU A 27 11.10 5.30 7.01
C LEU A 27 12.19 5.90 6.09
N ALA A 28 12.95 6.88 6.58
CA ALA A 28 14.10 7.44 5.85
C ALA A 28 15.13 6.38 5.46
N GLN A 29 15.44 5.43 6.35
CA GLN A 29 16.38 4.33 6.06
C GLN A 29 15.86 3.37 4.99
N LEU A 30 14.54 3.11 4.97
CA LEU A 30 13.92 2.23 4.00
C LEU A 30 13.80 2.86 2.61
N THR A 31 13.49 4.17 2.55
CA THR A 31 13.12 4.85 1.29
C THR A 31 14.23 5.71 0.71
N GLY A 32 15.23 6.07 1.52
CA GLY A 32 16.24 7.07 1.16
C GLY A 32 15.74 8.52 1.24
N TRP A 33 14.51 8.75 1.72
CA TRP A 33 14.01 10.10 1.92
C TRP A 33 14.73 10.83 3.06
N ARG A 34 14.70 12.16 3.01
CA ARG A 34 15.24 13.00 4.08
C ARG A 34 14.35 12.91 5.33
N GLU A 35 14.94 12.61 6.49
CA GLU A 35 14.27 12.67 7.78
C GLU A 35 13.63 14.06 7.98
N GLY A 36 12.37 14.10 8.42
CA GLY A 36 11.57 15.33 8.57
C GLY A 36 10.97 15.89 7.27
N ALA A 37 11.24 15.30 6.10
CA ALA A 37 10.50 15.67 4.89
C ALA A 37 9.01 15.32 5.06
N PRO A 38 8.08 16.10 4.49
CA PRO A 38 6.66 15.83 4.65
C PRO A 38 6.19 14.71 3.71
N VAL A 39 5.45 13.75 4.25
CA VAL A 39 4.81 12.65 3.52
C VAL A 39 3.32 12.62 3.83
N TRP A 40 2.52 12.16 2.87
CA TRP A 40 1.18 11.67 3.15
C TRP A 40 1.30 10.30 3.81
N ARG A 41 0.59 10.10 4.94
CA ARG A 41 0.27 8.80 5.50
C ARG A 41 -1.21 8.54 5.27
N LEU A 42 -1.50 7.54 4.45
CA LEU A 42 -2.85 7.13 4.08
C LEU A 42 -3.12 5.73 4.64
N VAL A 43 -4.16 5.60 5.45
CA VAL A 43 -4.61 4.31 5.99
C VAL A 43 -5.97 3.96 5.37
N ARG A 44 -6.08 2.77 4.78
CA ARG A 44 -7.30 2.32 4.12
C ARG A 44 -7.67 0.90 4.52
N GLN A 45 -8.96 0.66 4.67
CA GLN A 45 -9.53 -0.68 4.78
C GLN A 45 -10.06 -1.10 3.40
N ARG A 46 -9.68 -2.27 2.94
CA ARG A 46 -10.35 -2.91 1.81
C ARG A 46 -11.27 -4.01 2.33
N GLU A 47 -12.55 -3.76 2.13
CA GLU A 47 -13.61 -4.72 2.36
C GLU A 47 -13.76 -5.61 1.13
N ILE A 48 -13.89 -6.91 1.36
CA ILE A 48 -14.15 -7.93 0.35
C ILE A 48 -15.24 -8.83 0.93
N GLU A 49 -16.35 -8.98 0.21
CA GLU A 49 -17.51 -9.79 0.64
C GLU A 49 -18.05 -9.44 2.06
N GLY A 50 -18.03 -8.15 2.44
CA GLY A 50 -18.56 -7.69 3.72
C GLY A 50 -17.57 -7.70 4.89
N GLU A 51 -16.32 -8.14 4.67
CA GLU A 51 -15.29 -8.20 5.71
C GLU A 51 -14.05 -7.39 5.32
N VAL A 52 -13.43 -6.72 6.30
CA VAL A 52 -12.14 -6.04 6.10
C VAL A 52 -11.05 -7.10 5.98
N ASP A 53 -10.56 -7.31 4.76
CA ASP A 53 -9.58 -8.34 4.44
C ASP A 53 -8.16 -7.81 4.38
N ILE A 54 -8.02 -6.51 4.09
CA ILE A 54 -6.73 -5.86 3.87
C ILE A 54 -6.74 -4.50 4.55
N LEU A 55 -5.68 -4.22 5.30
CA LEU A 55 -5.34 -2.90 5.80
C LEU A 55 -4.13 -2.35 5.03
N ASP A 56 -4.33 -1.28 4.28
CA ASP A 56 -3.24 -0.57 3.59
C ASP A 56 -2.76 0.60 4.40
N ILE A 57 -1.43 0.77 4.39
CA ILE A 57 -0.73 1.91 4.98
C ILE A 57 0.25 2.41 3.93
N ASP A 58 -0.11 3.50 3.26
CA ASP A 58 0.68 4.10 2.20
C ASP A 58 1.36 5.36 2.71
N TYR A 59 2.66 5.47 2.42
CA TYR A 59 3.47 6.66 2.65
C TYR A 59 3.89 7.21 1.29
N LEU A 60 3.51 8.45 0.98
CA LEU A 60 3.80 9.09 -0.31
C LEU A 60 4.52 10.43 -0.09
N ILE A 61 5.68 10.64 -0.72
CA ILE A 61 6.46 11.86 -0.52
C ILE A 61 5.78 13.07 -1.15
N LYS A 62 5.56 14.14 -0.37
CA LYS A 62 4.82 15.32 -0.86
C LYS A 62 5.57 16.10 -1.93
N GLU A 63 6.89 15.95 -2.01
CA GLU A 63 7.69 16.51 -3.10
C GLU A 63 7.23 16.00 -4.48
N ILE A 64 6.73 14.76 -4.55
CA ILE A 64 6.26 14.13 -5.78
C ILE A 64 4.74 14.08 -5.84
N VAL A 65 4.07 13.89 -4.69
CA VAL A 65 2.61 13.83 -4.56
C VAL A 65 2.13 15.04 -3.73
N PRO A 66 2.05 16.25 -4.32
CA PRO A 66 1.80 17.49 -3.57
C PRO A 66 0.43 17.50 -2.90
N GLU A 67 -0.56 16.90 -3.56
CA GLU A 67 -1.94 16.77 -3.07
C GLU A 67 -2.39 15.31 -3.16
N LEU A 68 -3.20 14.89 -2.20
CA LEU A 68 -3.85 13.58 -2.23
C LEU A 68 -5.34 13.75 -1.86
N PRO A 69 -6.22 13.97 -2.85
CA PRO A 69 -7.64 14.12 -2.57
C PRO A 69 -8.24 12.82 -2.01
N LYS A 70 -8.99 12.93 -0.90
CA LYS A 70 -9.58 11.77 -0.21
C LYS A 70 -10.42 10.88 -1.15
N HIS A 71 -11.23 11.48 -2.02
CA HIS A 71 -12.07 10.72 -2.97
C HIS A 71 -11.24 9.88 -3.95
N ARG A 72 -10.07 10.37 -4.40
CA ARG A 72 -9.16 9.58 -5.26
C ARG A 72 -8.49 8.43 -4.49
N ALA A 73 -8.22 8.63 -3.20
CA ALA A 73 -7.69 7.60 -2.31
C ALA A 73 -8.70 6.46 -2.03
N GLU A 74 -10.00 6.77 -2.07
CA GLU A 74 -11.11 5.79 -1.97
C GLU A 74 -11.35 5.02 -3.29
N ASP A 75 -11.08 5.64 -4.44
CA ASP A 75 -11.34 5.03 -5.76
C ASP A 75 -10.21 4.11 -6.26
N SER A 76 -9.10 4.72 -6.69
CA SER A 76 -7.96 4.03 -7.29
C SER A 76 -6.76 4.97 -7.22
N ILE A 77 -5.98 4.83 -6.14
CA ILE A 77 -4.84 5.73 -5.90
C ILE A 77 -3.81 5.66 -7.04
N PHE A 78 -3.57 4.49 -7.63
CA PHE A 78 -2.63 4.35 -8.76
C PHE A 78 -3.13 5.07 -10.01
N ASP A 79 -4.44 5.00 -10.29
CA ASP A 79 -5.04 5.76 -11.39
C ASP A 79 -4.86 7.27 -11.19
N TYR A 80 -5.01 7.77 -9.96
CA TYR A 80 -4.71 9.17 -9.65
C TYR A 80 -3.23 9.52 -9.84
N LEU A 81 -2.33 8.68 -9.32
CA LEU A 81 -0.89 8.91 -9.43
C LEU A 81 -0.42 8.92 -10.90
N GLU A 82 -0.91 8.00 -11.72
CA GLU A 82 -0.49 7.85 -13.12
C GLU A 82 -1.21 8.83 -14.05
N ASN A 83 -2.53 8.94 -13.96
CA ASN A 83 -3.33 9.67 -14.95
C ASN A 83 -3.58 11.13 -14.56
N ASP A 84 -3.75 11.44 -13.27
CA ASP A 84 -4.01 12.82 -12.84
C ASP A 84 -2.70 13.57 -12.54
N LEU A 85 -1.75 12.91 -11.87
CA LEU A 85 -0.43 13.48 -11.57
C LEU A 85 0.62 13.20 -12.65
N GLY A 86 0.35 12.31 -13.60
CA GLY A 86 1.28 12.01 -14.70
C GLY A 86 2.55 11.29 -14.25
N LEU A 87 2.52 10.57 -13.12
CA LEU A 87 3.70 9.87 -12.62
C LEU A 87 4.00 8.63 -13.46
N ALA A 88 5.18 8.60 -14.05
CA ALA A 88 5.70 7.42 -14.76
C ALA A 88 6.25 6.39 -13.75
N ILE A 89 5.35 5.62 -13.12
CA ILE A 89 5.71 4.55 -12.18
C ILE A 89 6.41 3.43 -12.96
N SER A 90 7.64 3.09 -12.57
CA SER A 90 8.48 2.17 -13.36
C SER A 90 8.64 0.80 -12.72
N TYR A 91 9.02 0.75 -11.45
CA TYR A 91 9.25 -0.51 -10.76
C TYR A 91 9.01 -0.38 -9.26
N ALA A 92 8.78 -1.53 -8.63
CA ALA A 92 8.69 -1.63 -7.20
C ALA A 92 9.48 -2.84 -6.69
N GLN A 93 10.17 -2.66 -5.57
CA GLN A 93 10.73 -3.77 -4.80
C GLN A 93 9.69 -4.23 -3.79
N LYS A 94 9.28 -5.50 -3.87
CA LYS A 94 8.29 -6.09 -2.97
C LYS A 94 8.96 -7.06 -1.99
N GLU A 95 8.59 -6.95 -0.73
CA GLU A 95 8.93 -7.90 0.33
C GLU A 95 7.64 -8.47 0.93
N ILE A 96 7.59 -9.78 1.14
CA ILE A 96 6.43 -10.45 1.71
C ILE A 96 6.87 -11.17 2.99
N THR A 97 6.28 -10.80 4.12
CA THR A 97 6.56 -11.39 5.44
C THR A 97 5.28 -11.88 6.11
N VAL A 98 5.44 -12.74 7.13
CA VAL A 98 4.36 -13.12 8.04
C VAL A 98 4.70 -12.52 9.40
N GLU A 99 3.81 -11.69 9.94
CA GLU A 99 4.07 -10.93 11.16
C GLU A 99 2.94 -11.08 12.17
N PRO A 100 3.22 -10.99 13.48
CA PRO A 100 2.18 -10.91 14.49
C PRO A 100 1.22 -9.74 14.24
N LEU A 101 -0.03 -9.91 14.66
CA LEU A 101 -1.00 -8.83 14.67
C LEU A 101 -0.53 -7.66 15.55
N THR A 102 -0.58 -6.45 14.99
CA THR A 102 -0.45 -5.21 15.75
C THR A 102 -1.78 -4.83 16.40
N GLU A 103 -1.77 -3.86 17.31
CA GLU A 103 -3.01 -3.31 17.88
C GLU A 103 -3.89 -2.64 16.82
N MET A 104 -3.27 -1.98 15.83
CA MET A 104 -3.99 -1.39 14.70
C MET A 104 -4.66 -2.46 13.83
N ASP A 105 -4.01 -3.60 13.60
CA ASP A 105 -4.62 -4.73 12.89
C ASP A 105 -5.88 -5.22 13.63
N LYS A 106 -5.78 -5.44 14.95
CA LYS A 106 -6.92 -5.89 15.76
C LYS A 106 -8.09 -4.89 15.74
N GLN A 107 -7.78 -3.59 15.78
CA GLN A 107 -8.79 -2.53 15.78
C GLN A 107 -9.46 -2.35 14.43
N LEU A 108 -8.72 -2.45 13.33
CA LEU A 108 -9.22 -2.10 11.99
C LEU A 108 -9.58 -3.31 11.13
N ILE A 109 -8.92 -4.45 11.29
CA ILE A 109 -9.28 -5.69 10.59
C ILE A 109 -10.36 -6.43 11.38
N GLY A 110 -10.30 -6.36 12.72
CA GLY A 110 -11.23 -7.06 13.62
C GLY A 110 -10.75 -8.46 13.99
N GLU A 111 -11.68 -9.35 14.31
CA GLU A 111 -11.37 -10.74 14.63
C GLU A 111 -10.83 -11.47 13.40
N VAL A 112 -9.65 -12.05 13.54
CA VAL A 112 -8.99 -12.88 12.52
C VAL A 112 -8.72 -14.27 13.08
N GLU A 113 -8.73 -15.28 12.22
CA GLU A 113 -8.30 -16.62 12.61
C GLU A 113 -6.78 -16.62 12.81
N GLY A 114 -6.34 -16.80 14.07
CA GLY A 114 -4.93 -16.84 14.44
C GLY A 114 -4.40 -15.51 14.97
N ASN A 115 -3.07 -15.36 14.96
CA ASN A 115 -2.37 -14.24 15.58
C ASN A 115 -1.35 -13.56 14.64
N HIS A 116 -1.42 -13.84 13.34
CA HIS A 116 -0.51 -13.30 12.33
C HIS A 116 -1.26 -12.78 11.10
N VAL A 117 -0.62 -11.87 10.38
CA VAL A 117 -1.02 -11.34 9.06
C VAL A 117 0.11 -11.51 8.06
N VAL A 118 -0.24 -11.57 6.77
CA VAL A 118 0.76 -11.44 5.70
C VAL A 118 0.96 -9.96 5.43
N VAL A 119 2.19 -9.49 5.48
CA VAL A 119 2.54 -8.09 5.21
C VAL A 119 3.29 -8.03 3.88
N VAL A 120 2.72 -7.30 2.93
CA VAL A 120 3.37 -7.00 1.66
C VAL A 120 3.88 -5.57 1.71
N ARG A 121 5.20 -5.42 1.76
CA ARG A 121 5.87 -4.12 1.68
C ARG A 121 6.30 -3.83 0.26
N SER A 122 6.18 -2.58 -0.16
CA SER A 122 6.57 -2.16 -1.51
C SER A 122 7.24 -0.80 -1.49
N ILE A 123 8.45 -0.70 -2.05
CA ILE A 123 9.12 0.58 -2.35
C ILE A 123 8.92 0.88 -3.82
N MET A 124 8.26 1.99 -4.15
CA MET A 124 7.84 2.35 -5.49
C MET A 124 8.70 3.48 -6.06
N ASN A 125 9.20 3.28 -7.28
CA ASN A 125 10.10 4.20 -7.96
C ASN A 125 9.56 4.62 -9.33
N LEU A 126 9.82 5.87 -9.68
CA LEU A 126 9.55 6.41 -11.01
C LEU A 126 10.61 5.96 -12.03
N GLU A 127 10.37 6.22 -13.31
CA GLU A 127 11.34 5.94 -14.39
C GLU A 127 12.69 6.67 -14.21
N ASP A 128 12.67 7.85 -13.58
CA ASP A 128 13.87 8.61 -13.22
C ASP A 128 14.54 8.12 -11.93
N THR A 129 14.14 6.95 -11.42
CA THR A 129 14.65 6.26 -10.22
C THR A 129 14.33 6.93 -8.88
N ARG A 130 13.56 8.02 -8.86
CA ARG A 130 13.13 8.62 -7.59
C ARG A 130 12.12 7.71 -6.88
N CYS A 131 12.40 7.40 -5.62
CA CYS A 131 11.46 6.75 -4.72
C CYS A 131 10.35 7.75 -4.34
N PHE A 132 9.10 7.40 -4.63
CA PHE A 132 7.95 8.27 -4.34
C PHE A 132 6.96 7.66 -3.34
N GLY A 133 7.01 6.34 -3.13
CA GLY A 133 6.11 5.69 -2.19
C GLY A 133 6.70 4.47 -1.47
N TYR A 134 6.23 4.28 -0.24
CA TYR A 134 6.43 3.08 0.55
C TYR A 134 5.06 2.62 1.06
N THR A 135 4.70 1.36 0.83
CA THR A 135 3.38 0.83 1.20
C THR A 135 3.51 -0.41 2.06
N GLU A 136 2.62 -0.58 3.03
CA GLU A 136 2.39 -1.83 3.72
C GLU A 136 0.94 -2.27 3.50
N SER A 137 0.74 -3.44 2.89
CA SER A 137 -0.56 -4.06 2.72
C SER A 137 -0.62 -5.29 3.63
N ARG A 138 -1.45 -5.21 4.68
CA ARG A 138 -1.56 -6.22 5.75
C ARG A 138 -2.81 -7.05 5.53
N HIS A 139 -2.63 -8.32 5.18
CA HIS A 139 -3.69 -9.23 4.74
C HIS A 139 -4.04 -10.27 5.80
N ARG A 140 -5.33 -10.60 5.92
CA ARG A 140 -5.78 -11.78 6.64
C ARG A 140 -5.11 -13.04 6.07
N LEU A 141 -4.55 -13.87 6.95
CA LEU A 141 -3.75 -15.04 6.57
C LEU A 141 -4.56 -16.06 5.73
N ASN A 142 -5.81 -16.32 6.11
CA ASN A 142 -6.67 -17.32 5.47
C ASN A 142 -7.22 -16.89 4.09
N LYS A 143 -7.10 -15.61 3.72
CA LYS A 143 -7.58 -15.06 2.45
C LYS A 143 -6.46 -14.55 1.53
N PHE A 144 -5.19 -14.63 1.96
CA PHE A 144 -4.07 -14.16 1.16
C PHE A 144 -3.65 -15.18 0.08
N LYS A 145 -3.52 -14.71 -1.16
CA LYS A 145 -2.94 -15.47 -2.27
C LYS A 145 -1.98 -14.59 -3.06
N PHE A 146 -0.73 -15.03 -3.18
CA PHE A 146 0.28 -14.40 -4.02
C PHE A 146 0.63 -15.30 -5.22
N VAL A 147 0.68 -14.71 -6.41
CA VAL A 147 1.07 -15.39 -7.65
C VAL A 147 2.14 -14.55 -8.33
N GLU A 148 3.32 -15.12 -8.54
CA GLU A 148 4.43 -14.49 -9.27
C GLU A 148 4.72 -15.26 -10.56
N PHE A 149 4.93 -14.53 -11.65
CA PHE A 149 5.42 -15.09 -12.90
C PHE A 149 6.94 -14.90 -12.99
N ALA A 150 7.68 -16.00 -12.92
CA ALA A 150 9.13 -15.99 -13.07
C ALA A 150 9.55 -16.72 -14.36
N ARG A 151 10.37 -16.07 -15.20
CA ARG A 151 10.96 -16.68 -16.41
C ARG A 151 12.45 -16.92 -16.20
N ARG A 152 12.87 -18.19 -16.24
CA ARG A 152 14.29 -18.57 -16.21
C ARG A 152 14.99 -18.11 -17.49
N ARG A 153 16.03 -17.28 -17.37
CA ARG A 153 16.99 -17.03 -18.45
C ARG A 153 18.15 -18.02 -18.31
N LYS A 154 18.55 -18.68 -19.41
CA LYS A 154 19.82 -19.42 -19.44
C LYS A 154 20.94 -18.39 -19.54
N LEU A 155 21.97 -18.56 -18.72
CA LEU A 155 23.24 -17.82 -18.85
C LEU A 155 23.89 -18.17 -20.19
#